data_AF-A0A923X4P3-F1
#
_entry.id   AF-A0A923X4P3-F1
#
_cell.length_a   1.000
_cell.length_b   1.000
_cell.length_c   1.000
_cell.angle_alpha   90.00
_cell.angle_beta   90.00
_cell.angle_gamma   90.00
#
_symmetry.space_group_name_H-M   'P 1'
#
loop_
_entity.id
_entity.type
_entity.pdbx_description
1 polymer ?
#
loop_
_entity_poly.entity_id
_entity_poly.type
_entity_poly.pdbx_seq_one_letter_code
_entity_poly.pdbx_strand_id
1 'polypeptide(L)'
;MQTERMALVAGWRDTRSALASWSRTPGRVIGAWASVSFVIGVALLVATWLVAHYLAPAPEWIVWSFNGPRSVEAALHIFGRNALVLVMHGFICVAGYMATTSLPIVAEGYSGVHRRLHLAARPVTIAFVVIVTMGSFGLQAWTLGGAAPGIALAYGVSTSELLVLVSPHALLELTAVFLPLGAWLVLARRGRFDQLLAASIYATALALPVLAIASVVEEYVTPALIHSFAP
;
A
#
# COMPACT_ATOMS: atom_id res chain seq x y z
N MET A 1 11.16 -2.85 31.38
CA MET A 1 12.54 -3.14 30.91
C MET A 1 12.80 -4.62 30.56
N GLN A 2 12.64 -5.60 31.46
CA GLN A 2 12.96 -7.01 31.10
C GLN A 2 11.99 -7.61 30.05
N THR A 3 10.69 -7.34 30.18
CA THR A 3 9.64 -7.81 29.26
C THR A 3 9.73 -7.19 27.86
N GLU A 4 10.04 -5.90 27.77
CA GLU A 4 10.27 -5.18 26.49
C GLU A 4 11.48 -5.75 25.73
N ARG A 5 12.58 -6.03 26.45
CA ARG A 5 13.77 -6.65 25.86
C ARG A 5 13.49 -8.07 25.36
N MET A 6 12.66 -8.83 26.08
CA MET A 6 12.22 -10.16 25.65
C MET A 6 11.34 -10.09 24.38
N ALA A 7 10.43 -9.11 24.29
CA ALA A 7 9.62 -8.89 23.10
C ALA A 7 10.47 -8.56 21.85
N LEU A 8 11.52 -7.73 22.01
CA LEU A 8 12.46 -7.42 20.92
C LEU A 8 13.25 -8.64 20.45
N VAL A 9 13.82 -9.41 21.38
CA VAL A 9 14.62 -10.61 21.05
C VAL A 9 13.74 -11.69 20.40
N ALA A 10 12.52 -11.89 20.90
CA ALA A 10 11.55 -12.81 20.30
C ALA A 10 11.23 -12.40 18.85
N GLY A 11 10.87 -11.14 18.61
CA GLY A 11 10.56 -10.64 17.27
C GLY A 11 11.71 -10.80 16.27
N TRP A 12 12.96 -10.59 16.70
CA TRP A 12 14.13 -10.78 15.83
C TRP A 12 14.33 -12.25 15.42
N ARG A 13 14.22 -13.17 16.39
CA ARG A 13 14.36 -14.61 16.13
C ARG A 13 13.25 -15.12 15.20
N ASP A 14 12.01 -14.69 15.44
CA ASP A 14 10.86 -15.09 14.64
C ASP A 14 10.98 -14.57 13.20
N THR A 15 11.50 -13.34 13.05
CA THR A 15 11.82 -12.75 11.74
C THR A 15 12.83 -13.58 10.95
N ARG A 16 13.94 -13.97 11.57
CA ARG A 16 14.97 -14.78 10.89
C ARG A 16 14.44 -16.16 10.49
N SER A 17 13.66 -16.79 11.36
CA SER A 17 13.03 -18.09 11.10
C SER A 17 12.03 -18.00 9.93
N ALA A 18 11.19 -16.97 9.93
CA ALA A 18 10.21 -16.73 8.86
C ALA A 18 10.90 -16.56 7.50
N LEU A 19 11.93 -15.70 7.42
CA LEU A 19 12.70 -15.47 6.20
C LEU A 19 13.36 -16.75 5.67
N ALA A 20 13.95 -17.56 6.56
CA ALA A 20 14.55 -18.84 6.18
C ALA A 20 13.52 -19.87 5.67
N SER A 21 12.27 -19.78 6.13
CA SER A 21 11.18 -20.62 5.63
C SER A 21 10.70 -20.16 4.25
N TRP A 22 10.59 -18.85 4.03
CA TRP A 22 10.08 -18.29 2.78
C TRP A 22 11.07 -18.44 1.63
N SER A 23 12.38 -18.40 1.91
CA SER A 23 13.41 -18.62 0.90
C SER A 23 13.34 -20.00 0.24
N ARG A 24 12.71 -20.98 0.88
CA ARG A 24 12.50 -22.33 0.32
C ARG A 24 11.35 -22.39 -0.69
N THR A 25 10.36 -21.50 -0.57
CA THR A 25 9.18 -21.47 -1.45
C THR A 25 8.73 -20.02 -1.74
N PRO A 26 9.62 -19.17 -2.31
CA PRO A 26 9.37 -17.73 -2.39
C PRO A 26 8.16 -17.40 -3.28
N GLY A 27 8.01 -18.08 -4.42
CA GLY A 27 6.92 -17.83 -5.36
C GLY A 27 5.53 -18.05 -4.78
N ARG A 28 5.33 -19.10 -3.96
CA ARG A 28 4.04 -19.38 -3.33
C ARG A 28 3.68 -18.36 -2.24
N VAL A 29 4.69 -17.89 -1.50
CA VAL A 29 4.50 -16.89 -0.44
C VAL A 29 4.21 -15.53 -1.04
N ILE A 30 5.10 -15.04 -1.91
CA ILE A 30 4.97 -13.73 -2.56
C ILE A 30 3.74 -13.71 -3.46
N GLY A 31 3.47 -14.77 -4.22
CA GLY A 31 2.29 -14.85 -5.09
C GLY A 31 0.97 -14.72 -4.32
N ALA A 32 0.87 -15.31 -3.13
CA ALA A 32 -0.31 -15.14 -2.28
C ALA A 32 -0.49 -13.70 -1.79
N TRP A 33 0.62 -13.04 -1.42
CA TRP A 33 0.60 -11.64 -1.00
C TRP A 33 0.23 -10.72 -2.16
N ALA A 34 0.92 -10.88 -3.29
CA ALA A 34 0.67 -10.13 -4.52
C ALA A 34 -0.76 -10.31 -5.02
N SER A 35 -1.36 -11.50 -4.91
CA SER A 35 -2.75 -11.73 -5.30
C SER A 35 -3.73 -10.88 -4.47
N VAL A 36 -3.54 -10.83 -3.16
CA VAL A 36 -4.39 -9.99 -2.28
C VAL A 36 -4.15 -8.51 -2.57
N SER A 37 -2.90 -8.08 -2.73
CA SER A 37 -2.55 -6.71 -3.06
C SER A 37 -3.08 -6.28 -4.42
N PHE A 38 -3.08 -7.17 -5.41
CA PHE A 38 -3.67 -6.94 -6.72
C PHE A 38 -5.17 -6.72 -6.64
N VAL A 39 -5.89 -7.57 -5.89
CA VAL A 39 -7.33 -7.39 -5.66
C VAL A 39 -7.64 -6.03 -5.01
N ILE A 40 -6.81 -5.62 -4.05
CA ILE A 40 -6.92 -4.30 -3.40
C ILE A 40 -6.67 -3.18 -4.42
N GLY A 41 -5.65 -3.30 -5.27
CA GLY A 41 -5.35 -2.35 -6.34
C GLY A 41 -6.49 -2.22 -7.35
N VAL A 42 -7.09 -3.33 -7.77
CA VAL A 42 -8.28 -3.35 -8.63
C VAL A 42 -9.45 -2.65 -7.94
N ALA A 43 -9.70 -2.94 -6.66
CA ALA A 43 -10.78 -2.29 -5.92
C ALA A 43 -10.58 -0.76 -5.83
N LEU A 44 -9.34 -0.30 -5.62
CA LEU A 44 -9.03 1.13 -5.63
C LEU A 44 -9.22 1.74 -7.04
N LEU A 45 -8.79 1.06 -8.10
CA LEU A 45 -8.97 1.54 -9.47
C LEU A 45 -10.45 1.65 -9.85
N VAL A 46 -11.27 0.68 -9.43
CA VAL A 46 -12.73 0.73 -9.58
C VAL A 46 -13.33 1.89 -8.78
N ALA A 47 -12.87 2.12 -7.55
CA ALA A 47 -13.31 3.26 -6.75
C ALA A 47 -12.95 4.61 -7.41
N THR A 48 -11.73 4.73 -7.96
CA THR A 48 -11.28 5.87 -8.75
C THR A 48 -12.17 6.09 -9.97
N TRP A 49 -12.51 5.02 -10.70
CA TRP A 49 -13.42 5.08 -11.84
C TRP A 49 -14.82 5.55 -11.44
N LEU A 50 -15.38 5.02 -10.35
CA LEU A 50 -16.68 5.43 -9.82
C LEU A 50 -16.67 6.92 -9.44
N VAL A 51 -15.63 7.39 -8.75
CA VAL A 51 -15.48 8.81 -8.43
C VAL A 51 -15.44 9.65 -9.70
N ALA A 52 -14.61 9.26 -10.68
CA ALA A 52 -14.45 10.00 -11.92
C ALA A 52 -15.72 10.03 -12.79
N HIS A 53 -16.60 9.02 -12.65
CA HIS A 53 -17.84 8.92 -13.40
C HIS A 53 -18.99 9.70 -12.75
N TYR A 54 -19.10 9.65 -11.41
CA TYR A 54 -20.25 10.20 -10.69
C TYR A 54 -20.01 11.59 -10.09
N LEU A 55 -18.77 12.01 -9.92
CA LEU A 55 -18.46 13.33 -9.38
C LEU A 55 -18.00 14.28 -10.48
N ALA A 56 -18.46 15.52 -10.38
CA ALA A 56 -18.01 16.60 -11.25
C ALA A 56 -16.48 16.71 -11.20
N PRO A 57 -15.82 17.04 -12.33
CA PRO A 57 -14.37 17.18 -12.38
C PRO A 57 -13.88 18.07 -11.24
N ALA A 58 -12.79 17.66 -10.61
CA ALA A 58 -12.23 18.43 -9.52
C ALA A 58 -11.75 19.80 -10.06
N PRO A 59 -11.66 20.83 -9.20
CA PRO A 59 -11.25 22.17 -9.63
C PRO A 59 -9.89 22.16 -10.35
N GLU A 60 -9.69 23.09 -11.28
CA GLU A 60 -8.55 23.16 -12.21
C GLU A 60 -7.15 23.08 -11.54
N TRP A 61 -7.02 23.43 -10.26
CA TRP A 61 -5.74 23.33 -9.53
C TRP A 61 -5.27 21.88 -9.27
N ILE A 62 -6.12 20.87 -9.50
CA ILE A 62 -5.77 19.45 -9.40
C ILE A 62 -5.20 18.89 -10.72
N VAL A 63 -5.23 19.66 -11.81
CA VAL A 63 -4.66 19.22 -13.10
C VAL A 63 -3.13 19.23 -13.00
N TRP A 64 -2.57 18.08 -12.66
CA TRP A 64 -1.13 17.85 -12.72
C TRP A 64 -0.67 18.01 -14.17
N SER A 65 0.39 18.80 -14.38
CA SER A 65 0.92 19.05 -15.71
C SER A 65 1.60 17.79 -16.26
N PHE A 66 0.84 16.98 -17.01
CA PHE A 66 1.34 15.82 -17.76
C PHE A 66 2.10 16.20 -19.05
N ASN A 67 2.23 17.49 -19.34
CA ASN A 67 2.87 18.02 -20.55
C ASN A 67 4.31 18.51 -20.32
N GLY A 68 4.94 18.13 -19.20
CA GLY A 68 6.35 18.41 -18.95
C GLY A 68 7.29 17.61 -19.86
N PRO A 69 8.51 18.08 -20.12
CA PRO A 69 9.51 17.28 -20.82
C PRO A 69 9.82 16.01 -20.02
N ARG A 70 9.84 14.86 -20.72
CA ARG A 70 10.14 13.56 -20.10
C ARG A 70 11.48 13.62 -19.41
N SER A 71 11.52 13.30 -18.12
CA SER A 71 12.74 13.49 -17.34
C SER A 71 12.91 12.44 -16.25
N VAL A 72 14.17 12.17 -15.91
CA VAL A 72 14.52 11.32 -14.76
C VAL A 72 14.02 11.94 -13.46
N GLU A 73 13.97 13.28 -13.38
CA GLU A 73 13.47 14.00 -12.22
C GLU A 73 11.97 13.74 -11.97
N ALA A 74 11.16 13.74 -13.03
CA ALA A 74 9.74 13.39 -12.95
C ALA A 74 9.54 11.93 -12.51
N ALA A 75 10.28 10.98 -13.08
CA ALA A 75 10.25 9.59 -12.65
C ALA A 75 10.66 9.40 -11.18
N LEU A 76 11.64 10.16 -10.69
CA LEU A 76 12.04 10.18 -9.28
C LEU A 76 10.97 10.82 -8.38
N HIS A 77 10.27 11.84 -8.85
CA HIS A 77 9.16 12.45 -8.13
C HIS A 77 7.99 11.46 -7.97
N ILE A 78 7.60 10.76 -9.04
CA ILE A 78 6.59 9.69 -9.01
C ILE A 78 7.02 8.60 -8.03
N PHE A 79 8.24 8.08 -8.16
CA PHE A 79 8.79 7.10 -7.24
C PHE A 79 8.75 7.58 -5.78
N GLY A 80 9.14 8.83 -5.51
CA GLY A 80 9.15 9.41 -4.17
C GLY A 80 7.76 9.48 -3.53
N ARG A 81 6.74 9.89 -4.29
CA ARG A 81 5.34 9.89 -3.83
C ARG A 81 4.87 8.47 -3.49
N ASN A 82 5.16 7.50 -4.33
CA ASN A 82 4.71 6.12 -4.12
C ASN A 82 5.50 5.40 -3.02
N ALA A 83 6.79 5.68 -2.90
CA ALA A 83 7.62 5.21 -1.79
C ALA A 83 7.12 5.78 -0.45
N LEU A 84 6.68 7.03 -0.40
CA LEU A 84 6.08 7.61 0.81
C LEU A 84 4.80 6.87 1.21
N VAL A 85 3.90 6.58 0.26
CA VAL A 85 2.67 5.80 0.53
C VAL A 85 3.00 4.39 1.01
N LEU A 86 4.01 3.74 0.40
CA LEU A 86 4.50 2.43 0.80
C LEU A 86 5.06 2.45 2.24
N VAL A 87 5.85 3.46 2.60
CA VAL A 87 6.40 3.62 3.96
C VAL A 87 5.28 3.83 4.98
N MET A 88 4.28 4.65 4.66
CA MET A 88 3.09 4.82 5.52
C MET A 88 2.35 3.50 5.72
N HIS A 89 2.16 2.69 4.67
CA HIS A 89 1.59 1.36 4.79
C HIS A 89 2.45 0.42 5.65
N GLY A 90 3.77 0.49 5.51
CA GLY A 90 4.72 -0.22 6.36
C GLY A 90 4.49 0.11 7.84
N PHE A 91 4.36 1.39 8.19
CA PHE A 91 4.07 1.82 9.57
C PHE A 91 2.71 1.34 10.06
N ILE A 92 1.67 1.38 9.23
CA ILE A 92 0.35 0.85 9.58
C ILE A 92 0.43 -0.64 9.88
N CYS A 93 1.17 -1.41 9.07
CA CYS A 93 1.35 -2.85 9.30
C CYS A 93 2.14 -3.13 10.59
N VAL A 94 3.16 -2.32 10.89
CA VAL A 94 3.92 -2.39 12.16
C VAL A 94 3.02 -2.05 13.36
N ALA A 95 2.18 -1.01 13.26
CA ALA A 95 1.21 -0.68 14.29
C ALA A 95 0.21 -1.83 14.52
N GLY A 96 -0.26 -2.46 13.44
CA GLY A 96 -1.10 -3.67 13.50
C GLY A 96 -0.39 -4.86 14.18
N TYR A 97 0.90 -5.06 13.89
CA TYR A 97 1.72 -6.05 14.61
C TYR A 97 1.79 -5.71 16.11
N MET A 98 2.18 -4.48 16.48
CA MET A 98 2.27 -4.07 17.88
C MET A 98 0.95 -4.26 18.63
N ALA A 99 -0.17 -3.97 17.98
CA ALA A 99 -1.50 -4.16 18.54
C ALA A 99 -1.86 -5.63 18.79
N THR A 100 -1.39 -6.53 17.93
CA THR A 100 -1.77 -7.95 17.96
C THR A 100 -0.82 -8.83 18.77
N THR A 101 0.46 -8.47 18.87
CA THR A 101 1.49 -9.27 19.55
C THR A 101 2.07 -8.56 20.77
N SER A 102 2.63 -7.36 20.60
CA SER A 102 3.38 -6.67 21.65
C SER A 102 2.50 -6.23 22.83
N LEU A 103 1.32 -5.66 22.57
CA LEU A 103 0.42 -5.17 23.64
C LEU A 103 -0.03 -6.29 24.60
N PRO A 104 -0.48 -7.47 24.13
CA PRO A 104 -0.77 -8.61 25.00
C PRO A 104 0.41 -9.05 25.87
N ILE A 105 1.60 -9.20 25.30
CA ILE A 105 2.81 -9.66 26.02
C ILE A 105 3.18 -8.64 27.11
N VAL A 106 3.11 -7.35 26.81
CA VAL A 106 3.40 -6.30 27.76
C VAL A 106 2.33 -6.24 28.88
N ALA A 107 1.07 -6.51 28.56
CA ALA A 107 -0.02 -6.54 29.53
C ALA A 107 0.16 -7.63 30.61
N GLU A 108 0.86 -8.72 30.31
CA GLU A 108 1.20 -9.78 31.28
C GLU A 108 2.12 -9.27 32.41
N GLY A 109 2.93 -8.25 32.13
CA GLY A 109 3.79 -7.61 33.12
C GLY A 109 3.08 -6.61 34.05
N TYR A 110 1.80 -6.32 33.83
CA TYR A 110 1.01 -5.36 34.62
C TYR A 110 -0.11 -6.06 35.41
N SER A 111 -0.57 -5.43 36.49
CA SER A 111 -1.70 -5.90 37.31
C SER A 111 -2.81 -4.85 37.43
N GLY A 112 -4.01 -5.27 37.85
CA GLY A 112 -5.14 -4.37 38.13
C GLY A 112 -5.63 -3.57 36.92
N VAL A 113 -5.78 -2.25 37.11
CA VAL A 113 -6.34 -1.32 36.11
C VAL A 113 -5.40 -1.17 34.91
N HIS A 114 -4.09 -1.15 35.12
CA HIS A 114 -3.11 -1.05 34.02
C HIS A 114 -3.22 -2.22 33.05
N ARG A 115 -3.35 -3.45 33.56
CA ARG A 115 -3.58 -4.63 32.71
C ARG A 115 -4.86 -4.51 31.89
N ARG A 116 -5.96 -4.04 32.51
CA ARG A 116 -7.24 -3.83 31.81
C ARG A 116 -7.11 -2.79 30.69
N LEU A 117 -6.40 -1.68 30.94
CA LEU A 117 -6.15 -0.64 29.95
C LEU A 117 -5.35 -1.17 28.75
N HIS A 118 -4.26 -1.92 29.00
CA HIS A 118 -3.46 -2.52 27.93
C HIS A 118 -4.24 -3.54 27.08
N LEU A 119 -5.12 -4.32 27.71
CA LEU A 119 -5.98 -5.26 26.98
C LEU A 119 -7.08 -4.54 26.18
N ALA A 120 -7.64 -3.46 26.71
CA ALA A 120 -8.64 -2.63 26.02
C ALA A 120 -8.02 -1.81 24.87
N ALA A 121 -6.73 -1.49 24.94
CA ALA A 121 -6.03 -0.76 23.88
C ALA A 121 -5.98 -1.54 22.56
N ARG A 122 -5.94 -2.88 22.61
CA ARG A 122 -5.87 -3.73 21.40
C ARG A 122 -7.03 -3.50 20.41
N PRO A 123 -8.31 -3.68 20.78
CA PRO A 123 -9.41 -3.46 19.84
C PRO A 123 -9.50 -2.02 19.35
N VAL A 124 -9.16 -1.04 20.21
CA VAL A 124 -9.13 0.39 19.83
C VAL A 124 -8.07 0.65 18.76
N THR A 125 -6.85 0.13 18.93
CA THR A 125 -5.78 0.30 17.94
C THR A 125 -6.13 -0.38 16.61
N ILE A 126 -6.74 -1.56 16.65
CA ILE A 126 -7.19 -2.23 15.42
C ILE A 126 -8.27 -1.41 14.71
N ALA A 127 -9.26 -0.90 15.43
CA ALA A 127 -10.30 -0.04 14.86
C ALA A 127 -9.71 1.23 14.25
N PHE A 128 -8.77 1.88 14.95
CA PHE A 128 -8.06 3.06 14.45
C PHE A 128 -7.29 2.76 13.15
N VAL A 129 -6.51 1.67 13.11
CA VAL A 129 -5.79 1.23 11.92
C VAL A 129 -6.74 1.01 10.74
N VAL A 130 -7.88 0.35 10.97
CA VAL A 130 -8.90 0.13 9.93
C VAL A 130 -9.46 1.46 9.42
N ILE A 131 -9.82 2.38 10.32
CA ILE A 131 -10.37 3.69 9.94
C ILE A 131 -9.36 4.49 9.11
N VAL A 132 -8.11 4.60 9.58
CA VAL A 132 -7.06 5.34 8.86
C VAL A 132 -6.76 4.72 7.51
N THR A 133 -6.73 3.38 7.42
CA THR A 133 -6.51 2.67 6.16
C THR A 133 -7.66 2.96 5.19
N MET A 134 -8.92 2.78 5.61
CA MET A 134 -10.09 3.04 4.76
C MET A 134 -10.19 4.52 4.35
N GLY A 135 -9.88 5.44 5.26
CA GLY A 135 -9.80 6.88 4.95
C GLY A 135 -8.74 7.19 3.90
N SER A 136 -7.56 6.55 3.99
CA SER A 136 -6.49 6.69 2.99
C SER A 136 -6.92 6.17 1.61
N PHE A 137 -7.59 5.01 1.54
CA PHE A 137 -8.18 4.50 0.29
C PHE A 137 -9.20 5.47 -0.30
N GLY A 138 -10.12 5.98 0.53
CA GLY A 138 -11.13 6.94 0.10
C GLY A 138 -10.51 8.24 -0.44
N LEU A 139 -9.51 8.79 0.25
CA LEU A 139 -8.83 10.01 -0.19
C LEU A 139 -8.04 9.83 -1.50
N GLN A 140 -7.42 8.67 -1.70
CA GLN A 140 -6.74 8.34 -2.95
C GLN A 140 -7.73 8.21 -4.11
N ALA A 141 -8.83 7.46 -3.92
CA ALA A 141 -9.89 7.33 -4.92
C ALA A 141 -10.49 8.69 -5.29
N TRP A 142 -10.73 9.53 -4.28
CA TRP A 142 -11.25 10.89 -4.47
C TRP A 142 -10.30 11.76 -5.29
N THR A 143 -9.03 11.82 -4.88
CA THR A 143 -8.03 12.67 -5.52
C THR A 143 -7.76 12.23 -6.96
N LEU A 144 -7.54 10.93 -7.19
CA LEU A 144 -7.29 10.39 -8.53
C LEU A 144 -8.52 10.47 -9.42
N GLY A 145 -9.70 10.13 -8.88
CA GLY A 145 -10.95 10.15 -9.63
C GLY A 145 -11.38 11.57 -10.01
N GLY A 146 -11.10 12.55 -9.13
CA GLY A 146 -11.33 13.96 -9.43
C GLY A 146 -10.39 14.54 -10.50
N ALA A 147 -9.14 14.05 -10.56
CA ALA A 147 -8.15 14.49 -11.54
C ALA A 147 -8.32 13.85 -12.93
N ALA A 148 -8.77 12.60 -12.98
CA ALA A 148 -8.80 11.80 -14.21
C ALA A 148 -9.58 12.45 -15.37
N PRO A 149 -10.77 13.08 -15.19
CA PRO A 149 -11.48 13.73 -16.29
C PRO A 149 -10.70 14.91 -16.90
N GLY A 150 -9.98 15.69 -16.09
CA GLY A 150 -9.18 16.80 -16.58
C GLY A 150 -7.98 16.34 -17.41
N ILE A 151 -7.32 15.26 -16.98
CA ILE A 151 -6.23 14.63 -17.73
C ILE A 151 -6.76 14.03 -19.04
N ALA A 152 -7.90 13.33 -18.98
CA ALA A 152 -8.52 12.73 -20.16
C ALA A 152 -8.87 13.79 -21.21
N LEU A 153 -9.44 14.91 -20.76
CA LEU A 153 -9.73 16.07 -21.61
C LEU A 153 -8.46 16.65 -22.24
N ALA A 154 -7.36 16.78 -21.47
CA ALA A 154 -6.09 17.29 -21.98
C ALA A 154 -5.46 16.41 -23.08
N TYR A 155 -5.71 15.10 -23.04
CA TYR A 155 -5.26 14.14 -24.05
C TYR A 155 -6.29 13.84 -25.14
N GLY A 156 -7.48 14.44 -25.10
CA GLY A 156 -8.54 14.20 -26.10
C GLY A 156 -9.13 12.79 -26.05
N VAL A 157 -9.05 12.10 -24.91
CA VAL A 157 -9.61 10.74 -24.71
C VAL A 157 -10.74 10.77 -23.67
N SER A 158 -11.57 9.73 -23.63
CA SER A 158 -12.53 9.58 -22.54
C SER A 158 -11.84 9.16 -21.23
N THR A 159 -12.45 9.47 -20.09
CA THR A 159 -11.94 9.06 -18.76
C THR A 159 -11.78 7.55 -18.63
N SER A 160 -12.69 6.77 -19.21
CA SER A 160 -12.59 5.31 -19.24
C SER A 160 -11.41 4.82 -20.06
N GLU A 161 -11.18 5.40 -21.24
CA GLU A 161 -10.03 5.05 -22.08
C GLU A 161 -8.72 5.40 -21.37
N LEU A 162 -8.63 6.60 -20.76
CA LEU A 162 -7.49 6.97 -19.95
C LEU A 162 -7.21 5.93 -18.86
N LEU A 163 -8.23 5.57 -18.07
CA LEU A 163 -8.07 4.60 -16.97
C LEU A 163 -7.61 3.22 -17.47
N VAL A 164 -8.11 2.75 -18.62
CA VAL A 164 -7.62 1.51 -19.25
C VAL A 164 -6.18 1.64 -19.71
N LEU A 165 -5.80 2.76 -20.33
CA LEU A 165 -4.45 3.00 -20.84
C LEU A 165 -3.41 3.10 -19.72
N VAL A 166 -3.76 3.67 -18.56
CA VAL A 166 -2.87 3.74 -17.39
C VAL A 166 -2.86 2.46 -16.55
N SER A 167 -3.88 1.60 -16.67
CA SER A 167 -4.03 0.38 -15.87
C SER A 167 -2.79 -0.53 -15.82
N PRO A 168 -2.01 -0.72 -16.90
CA PRO A 168 -0.85 -1.63 -16.85
C PRO A 168 0.21 -1.23 -15.82
N HIS A 169 0.63 0.05 -15.80
CA HIS A 169 1.58 0.52 -14.79
C HIS A 169 0.89 0.78 -13.46
N ALA A 170 -0.36 1.29 -13.46
CA ALA A 170 -1.10 1.57 -12.23
C ALA A 170 -1.35 0.28 -11.42
N LEU A 171 -1.75 -0.83 -12.05
CA LEU A 171 -1.94 -2.10 -11.34
C LEU A 171 -0.61 -2.67 -10.82
N LEU A 172 0.48 -2.50 -11.57
CA LEU A 172 1.82 -2.89 -11.10
C LEU A 172 2.20 -2.10 -9.84
N GLU A 173 2.03 -0.79 -9.91
CA GLU A 173 2.30 0.14 -8.82
C GLU A 173 1.44 -0.14 -7.58
N LEU A 174 0.11 -0.18 -7.74
CA LEU A 174 -0.82 -0.42 -6.64
C LEU A 174 -0.57 -1.79 -5.99
N THR A 175 -0.26 -2.82 -6.79
CA THR A 175 0.11 -4.13 -6.25
C THR A 175 1.37 -4.05 -5.39
N ALA A 176 2.37 -3.28 -5.80
CA ALA A 176 3.60 -3.07 -5.04
C ALA A 176 3.35 -2.25 -3.77
N VAL A 177 2.66 -1.12 -3.86
CA VAL A 177 2.32 -0.26 -2.72
C VAL A 177 1.55 -1.03 -1.64
N PHE A 178 0.59 -1.87 -2.05
CA PHE A 178 -0.22 -2.67 -1.12
C PHE A 178 0.41 -4.02 -0.77
N LEU A 179 1.63 -4.34 -1.21
CA LEU A 179 2.28 -5.62 -0.93
C LEU A 179 2.41 -5.91 0.59
N PRO A 180 2.82 -4.94 1.43
CA PRO A 180 2.86 -5.15 2.89
C PRO A 180 1.49 -5.48 3.48
N LEU A 181 0.44 -4.78 3.03
CA LEU A 181 -0.92 -5.01 3.50
C LEU A 181 -1.45 -6.39 3.07
N GLY A 182 -1.17 -6.81 1.83
CA GLY A 182 -1.51 -8.14 1.34
C GLY A 182 -0.83 -9.24 2.16
N ALA A 183 0.47 -9.07 2.44
CA ALA A 183 1.22 -9.98 3.30
C ALA A 183 0.62 -10.06 4.71
N TRP A 184 0.30 -8.90 5.29
CA TRP A 184 -0.32 -8.79 6.61
C TRP A 184 -1.67 -9.51 6.67
N LEU A 185 -2.57 -9.27 5.72
CA LEU A 185 -3.90 -9.90 5.67
C LEU A 185 -3.82 -11.42 5.51
N VAL A 186 -2.92 -11.92 4.65
CA VAL A 186 -2.72 -13.36 4.46
C VAL A 186 -2.24 -14.03 5.74
N LEU A 187 -1.27 -13.42 6.44
CA LEU A 187 -0.71 -13.98 7.68
C LEU A 187 -1.68 -13.87 8.85
N ALA A 188 -2.36 -12.72 8.99
CA ALA A 188 -3.38 -12.51 10.02
C ALA A 188 -4.53 -13.53 9.89
N ARG A 189 -5.00 -13.79 8.66
CA ARG A 189 -6.01 -14.85 8.41
C ARG A 189 -5.53 -16.25 8.76
N ARG A 190 -4.22 -16.51 8.68
CA ARG A 190 -3.61 -17.79 9.06
C ARG A 190 -3.21 -17.86 10.54
N GLY A 191 -3.50 -16.82 11.34
CA GLY A 191 -3.11 -16.74 12.75
C GLY A 191 -1.59 -16.62 12.98
N ARG A 192 -0.80 -16.30 11.95
CA ARG A 192 0.67 -16.23 12.01
C ARG A 192 1.17 -14.83 12.39
N PHE A 193 0.72 -14.36 13.55
CA PHE A 193 1.00 -12.99 14.03
C PHE A 193 2.50 -12.77 14.32
N ASP A 194 3.23 -13.84 14.66
CA ASP A 194 4.68 -13.89 14.86
C ASP A 194 5.49 -13.42 13.64
N GLN A 195 4.89 -13.49 12.44
CA GLN A 195 5.60 -13.22 11.18
C GLN A 195 5.24 -11.88 10.57
N LEU A 196 4.30 -11.14 11.16
CA LEU A 196 3.77 -9.91 10.56
C LEU A 196 4.84 -8.83 10.42
N LEU A 197 5.70 -8.65 11.43
CA LEU A 197 6.80 -7.68 11.36
C LEU A 197 7.77 -8.00 10.22
N ALA A 198 8.22 -9.26 10.16
CA ALA A 198 9.10 -9.77 9.13
C ALA A 198 8.51 -9.60 7.72
N ALA A 199 7.24 -9.95 7.58
CA ALA A 199 6.54 -9.86 6.29
C ALA A 199 6.35 -8.41 5.86
N SER A 200 6.05 -7.51 6.79
CA SER A 200 5.90 -6.08 6.50
C SER A 200 7.20 -5.47 5.98
N ILE A 201 8.31 -5.74 6.66
CA ILE A 201 9.64 -5.26 6.24
C ILE A 201 10.03 -5.86 4.89
N TYR A 202 9.88 -7.18 4.74
CA TYR A 202 10.29 -7.89 3.53
C TYR A 202 9.44 -7.49 2.32
N ALA A 203 8.12 -7.40 2.46
CA ALA A 203 7.22 -6.93 1.41
C ALA A 203 7.50 -5.46 1.03
N THR A 204 7.80 -4.61 2.01
CA THR A 204 8.19 -3.21 1.75
C THR A 204 9.46 -3.14 0.93
N ALA A 205 10.50 -3.89 1.31
CA ALA A 205 11.75 -3.94 0.57
C ALA A 205 11.57 -4.49 -0.85
N LEU A 206 10.72 -5.52 -1.02
CA LEU A 206 10.41 -6.11 -2.31
C LEU A 206 9.61 -5.18 -3.23
N ALA A 207 8.77 -4.30 -2.66
CA ALA A 207 7.98 -3.35 -3.43
C ALA A 207 8.82 -2.23 -4.06
N LEU A 208 9.91 -1.79 -3.40
CA LEU A 208 10.76 -0.69 -3.90
C LEU A 208 11.25 -0.87 -5.36
N PRO A 209 11.87 -1.99 -5.76
CA PRO A 209 12.29 -2.16 -7.15
C PRO A 209 11.11 -2.18 -8.13
N VAL A 210 9.94 -2.68 -7.71
CA VAL A 210 8.74 -2.69 -8.55
C VAL A 210 8.20 -1.26 -8.74
N LEU A 211 8.22 -0.43 -7.70
CA LEU A 211 7.85 0.98 -7.80
C LEU A 211 8.81 1.77 -8.71
N ALA A 212 10.11 1.47 -8.65
CA ALA A 212 11.07 2.11 -9.54
C ALA A 212 10.83 1.74 -11.01
N ILE A 213 10.45 0.49 -11.29
CA ILE A 213 10.06 0.07 -12.63
C ILE A 213 8.76 0.76 -13.05
N ALA A 214 7.74 0.78 -12.17
CA ALA A 214 6.44 1.38 -12.44
C ALA A 214 6.58 2.87 -12.77
N SER A 215 7.39 3.63 -12.03
CA SER A 215 7.60 5.06 -12.28
C SER A 215 8.28 5.36 -13.61
N VAL A 216 9.21 4.48 -14.05
CA VAL A 216 9.81 4.58 -15.40
C VAL A 216 8.78 4.28 -16.48
N VAL A 217 7.92 3.27 -16.28
CA VAL A 217 6.85 2.94 -17.24
C VAL A 217 5.81 4.07 -17.29
N GLU A 218 5.46 4.67 -16.16
CA GLU A 218 4.56 5.82 -16.07
C GLU A 218 5.15 7.02 -16.84
N GLU A 219 6.41 7.37 -16.61
CA GLU A 219 7.03 8.56 -17.22
C GLU A 219 7.31 8.40 -18.72
N TYR A 220 7.81 7.23 -19.14
CA TYR A 220 8.34 7.07 -20.51
C TYR A 220 7.43 6.29 -21.45
N VAL A 221 6.68 5.31 -20.95
CA VAL A 221 5.89 4.39 -21.79
C VAL A 221 4.43 4.82 -21.85
N THR A 222 3.85 5.23 -20.73
CA THR A 222 2.41 5.53 -20.64
C THR A 222 2.00 6.72 -21.51
N PRO A 223 2.69 7.87 -21.50
CA PRO A 223 2.39 8.96 -22.42
C PRO A 223 2.48 8.54 -23.88
N ALA A 224 3.48 7.73 -24.25
CA ALA A 224 3.64 7.24 -25.61
C ALA A 224 2.47 6.34 -26.04
N LEU A 225 1.99 5.49 -25.12
CA LEU A 225 0.78 4.71 -25.35
C LEU A 225 -0.44 5.63 -25.54
N ILE A 226 -0.68 6.58 -24.63
CA ILE A 226 -1.83 7.49 -24.73
C ILE A 226 -1.82 8.27 -26.05
N HIS A 227 -0.68 8.84 -26.45
CA HIS A 227 -0.56 9.55 -27.73
C HIS A 227 -0.79 8.68 -28.95
N SER A 228 -0.58 7.36 -28.88
CA SER A 228 -0.87 6.45 -30.00
C SER A 228 -2.36 6.16 -30.20
N PHE A 229 -3.19 6.43 -29.18
CA PHE A 229 -4.65 6.27 -29.22
C PHE A 229 -5.40 7.62 -29.22
N ALA A 230 -4.73 8.72 -28.92
CA ALA A 230 -5.29 10.06 -29.03
C ALA A 230 -5.50 10.45 -30.51
N PRO A 231 -6.64 11.07 -30.85
CA PRO A 231 -6.99 11.46 -32.23
C PRO A 231 -6.14 12.62 -32.79
#